data_AF-A0A8T3QAZ4-F1
#
_entry.id   AF-A0A8T3QAZ4-F1
#
_cell.length_a   1.000
_cell.length_b   1.000
_cell.length_c   1.000
_cell.angle_alpha   90.00
_cell.angle_beta   90.00
_cell.angle_gamma   90.00
#
_symmetry.space_group_name_H-M   'P 1'
#
loop_
_entity.id
_entity.type
_entity.pdbx_description
1 polymer ?
#
loop_
_entity_poly.entity_id
_entity_poly.type
_entity_poly.pdbx_seq_one_letter_code
_entity_poly.pdbx_strand_id
1 'polypeptide(L)'
;MKQKQIFFTWLVFVILLVTGCSTMSKKECDNAPPRSINCEKIPNAHPQTEPLCRYGNPECYDVDGQKYYVLKTAQGYCKTGLASWYGTKFHGRNTSSREPYNMFAMTAASRNLPLPTYVEVTNLENGKTIVVKVNDRGPFKSDRIIDLSYAAASKLGFANKGTANVQVKAIDVHHSNEEQQILFAHNESIPEVQINPIALPSPSQSAKAVKLSRYLQVGAFANHDNALKLQEKIAQYTQANVLIKEGQANHKMVYRVQIGPFSTAEESNAIMDTLKAQGYDHVITVFS
;
A
#
# COMPACT_ATOMS: atom_id res chain seq x y z
N MET A 1 71.48 -23.04 31.87
CA MET A 1 70.88 -21.75 31.45
C MET A 1 70.14 -21.79 30.10
N LYS A 2 70.50 -22.67 29.15
CA LYS A 2 69.85 -22.72 27.81
C LYS A 2 68.40 -23.23 27.78
N GLN A 3 67.98 -24.10 28.70
CA GLN A 3 66.61 -24.66 28.69
C GLN A 3 65.52 -23.64 29.09
N LYS A 4 65.83 -22.68 29.98
CA LYS A 4 64.88 -21.63 30.39
C LYS A 4 64.59 -20.63 29.26
N GLN A 5 65.56 -20.40 28.36
CA GLN A 5 65.36 -19.51 27.21
C GLN A 5 64.42 -20.10 26.16
N ILE A 6 64.47 -21.42 25.93
CA ILE A 6 63.61 -22.11 24.94
C ILE A 6 62.14 -22.10 25.42
N PHE A 7 61.90 -22.31 26.72
CA PHE A 7 60.55 -22.24 27.28
C PHE A 7 59.97 -20.82 27.21
N PHE A 8 60.81 -19.80 27.42
CA PHE A 8 60.38 -18.40 27.32
C PHE A 8 60.08 -17.98 25.87
N THR A 9 60.83 -18.49 24.89
CA THR A 9 60.56 -18.20 23.46
C THR A 9 59.29 -18.90 22.97
N TRP A 10 59.00 -20.11 23.43
CA TRP A 10 57.75 -20.79 23.12
C TRP A 10 56.52 -20.09 23.75
N LEU A 11 56.65 -19.56 24.97
CA LEU A 11 55.56 -18.84 25.63
C LEU A 11 55.22 -17.52 24.90
N VAL A 12 56.22 -16.78 24.41
CA VAL A 12 56.01 -15.54 23.64
C VAL A 12 55.37 -15.82 22.28
N PHE A 13 55.72 -16.93 21.62
CA PHE A 13 55.14 -17.32 20.33
C PHE A 13 53.66 -17.73 20.43
N VAL A 14 53.27 -18.37 21.55
CA VAL A 14 51.85 -18.72 21.81
C VAL A 14 51.01 -17.47 22.12
N ILE A 15 51.57 -16.47 22.81
CA ILE A 15 50.85 -15.21 23.10
C ILE A 15 50.62 -14.38 21.82
N LEU A 16 51.54 -14.42 20.86
CA LEU A 16 51.42 -13.75 19.56
C LEU A 16 50.38 -14.40 18.62
N LEU A 17 49.99 -15.65 18.85
CA LEU A 17 48.96 -16.33 18.06
C LEU A 17 47.52 -16.09 18.56
N VAL A 18 47.34 -15.46 19.71
CA VAL A 18 46.01 -15.22 20.32
C VAL A 18 45.54 -13.77 20.19
N THR A 19 46.26 -12.90 19.48
CA THR A 19 45.71 -11.61 19.02
C THR A 19 44.75 -11.84 17.85
N GLY A 20 43.64 -12.54 18.12
CA GLY A 20 42.48 -12.52 17.27
C GLY A 20 41.88 -11.12 17.32
N CYS A 21 42.01 -10.35 16.24
CA CYS A 21 41.22 -9.16 16.03
C CYS A 21 39.74 -9.55 16.03
N SER A 22 39.07 -9.38 17.17
CA SER A 22 37.61 -9.36 17.19
C SER A 22 37.17 -8.04 16.56
N THR A 23 37.05 -8.01 15.23
CA THR A 23 36.33 -6.95 14.54
C THR A 23 34.87 -7.06 14.94
N MET A 24 34.46 -6.27 15.93
CA MET A 24 33.05 -6.05 16.24
C MET A 24 32.39 -5.47 14.98
N SER A 25 31.72 -6.34 14.21
CA SER A 25 30.84 -5.90 13.14
C SER A 25 29.80 -4.98 13.77
N LYS A 26 29.83 -3.69 13.37
CA LYS A 26 28.85 -2.69 13.83
C LYS A 26 27.47 -3.25 13.47
N LYS A 27 26.65 -3.56 14.47
CA LYS A 27 25.28 -4.03 14.26
C LYS A 27 24.53 -2.93 13.52
N GLU A 28 24.34 -3.12 12.22
CA GLU A 28 23.64 -2.17 11.37
C GLU A 28 22.17 -2.12 11.82
N CYS A 29 21.80 -1.00 12.45
CA CYS A 29 20.43 -0.70 12.84
C CYS A 29 19.66 -0.23 11.61
N ASP A 30 18.42 -0.67 11.47
CA ASP A 30 17.57 -0.22 10.38
C ASP A 30 17.04 1.18 10.66
N ASN A 31 17.19 2.10 9.71
CA ASN A 31 16.91 3.52 9.91
C ASN A 31 16.23 4.14 8.68
N ALA A 32 15.63 5.31 8.89
CA ALA A 32 15.14 6.17 7.82
C ALA A 32 16.33 6.65 6.95
N PRO A 33 16.10 7.03 5.68
CA PRO A 33 17.15 7.62 4.86
C PRO A 33 17.69 8.90 5.51
N PRO A 34 18.98 9.22 5.33
CA PRO A 34 19.62 10.38 5.98
C PRO A 34 19.11 11.72 5.45
N ARG A 35 18.46 11.74 4.28
CA ARG A 35 17.85 12.94 3.67
C ARG A 35 16.35 12.73 3.52
N SER A 36 15.57 13.77 3.84
CA SER A 36 14.13 13.77 3.58
C SER A 36 13.86 13.80 2.08
N ILE A 37 13.09 12.82 1.60
CA ILE A 37 12.59 12.75 0.22
C ILE A 37 11.09 12.99 0.25
N ASN A 38 10.57 13.79 -0.68
CA ASN A 38 9.13 13.95 -0.84
C ASN A 38 8.52 12.68 -1.45
N CYS A 39 8.09 11.78 -0.57
CA CYS A 39 7.53 10.48 -0.96
C CYS A 39 6.11 10.59 -1.52
N GLU A 40 5.42 11.73 -1.37
CA GLU A 40 4.06 11.92 -1.90
C GLU A 40 4.04 11.93 -3.43
N LYS A 41 5.14 12.40 -4.06
CA LYS A 41 5.32 12.44 -5.51
C LYS A 41 5.65 11.09 -6.14
N ILE A 42 6.00 10.08 -5.34
CA ILE A 42 6.32 8.75 -5.85
C ILE A 42 4.99 8.08 -6.24
N PRO A 43 4.79 7.66 -7.51
CA PRO A 43 3.55 7.03 -7.93
C PRO A 43 3.34 5.70 -7.20
N ASN A 44 2.08 5.32 -7.00
CA ASN A 44 1.76 4.00 -6.46
C ASN A 44 2.24 2.89 -7.40
N ALA A 45 2.42 1.67 -6.89
CA ALA A 45 2.68 0.54 -7.77
C ALA A 45 1.48 0.33 -8.70
N HIS A 46 1.75 0.11 -9.99
CA HIS A 46 0.73 -0.14 -10.99
C HIS A 46 0.42 -1.64 -11.03
N PRO A 47 -0.80 -2.09 -10.65
CA PRO A 47 -1.17 -3.49 -10.76
C PRO A 47 -1.12 -3.95 -12.20
N GLN A 48 -0.44 -5.07 -12.43
CA GLN A 48 -0.37 -5.70 -13.73
C GLN A 48 -0.35 -7.21 -13.55
N THR A 49 -0.80 -7.93 -14.58
CA THR A 49 -0.70 -9.39 -14.58
C THR A 49 0.76 -9.79 -14.79
N GLU A 50 1.37 -10.35 -13.75
CA GLU A 50 2.72 -10.92 -13.79
C GLU A 50 2.66 -12.41 -13.45
N PRO A 51 3.49 -13.26 -14.09
CA PRO A 51 3.66 -14.63 -13.62
C PRO A 51 4.25 -14.63 -12.21
N LEU A 52 3.95 -15.67 -11.43
CA LEU A 52 4.57 -15.86 -10.12
C LEU A 52 6.10 -15.90 -10.25
N CYS A 53 6.79 -15.21 -9.34
CA CYS A 53 8.24 -15.24 -9.26
C CYS A 53 8.74 -16.69 -9.10
N ARG A 54 9.80 -17.03 -9.84
CA ARG A 54 10.49 -18.32 -9.73
C ARG A 54 10.99 -18.60 -8.31
N TYR A 55 11.34 -17.55 -7.57
CA TYR A 55 11.84 -17.62 -6.20
C TYR A 55 10.84 -16.99 -5.22
N GLY A 56 10.93 -17.40 -3.97
CA GLY A 56 10.10 -16.86 -2.90
C GLY A 56 8.71 -17.47 -2.80
N ASN A 57 8.31 -18.41 -3.67
CA ASN A 57 7.02 -19.10 -3.61
C ASN A 57 7.07 -20.61 -3.26
N PRO A 58 7.87 -21.06 -2.27
CA PRO A 58 7.74 -22.44 -1.80
C PRO A 58 6.41 -22.60 -1.06
N GLU A 59 5.88 -23.83 -0.97
CA GLU A 59 4.66 -24.08 -0.18
C GLU A 59 4.80 -23.66 1.29
N CYS A 60 5.99 -23.87 1.85
CA CYS A 60 6.38 -23.37 3.16
C CYS A 60 7.87 -23.03 3.22
N TYR A 61 8.27 -22.27 4.24
CA TYR A 61 9.67 -21.96 4.52
C TYR A 61 9.86 -21.71 6.02
N ASP A 62 11.10 -21.84 6.49
CA ASP A 62 11.47 -21.71 7.91
C ASP A 62 12.39 -20.51 8.13
N VAL A 63 12.11 -19.71 9.15
CA VAL A 63 12.96 -18.59 9.60
C VAL A 63 13.07 -18.66 11.11
N ASP A 64 14.30 -18.71 11.63
CA ASP A 64 14.60 -18.81 13.07
C ASP A 64 13.83 -19.96 13.79
N GLY A 65 13.61 -21.08 13.10
CA GLY A 65 12.89 -22.25 13.63
C GLY A 65 11.36 -22.15 13.60
N GLN A 66 10.82 -21.04 13.08
CA GLN A 66 9.38 -20.87 12.85
C GLN A 66 9.03 -21.11 11.39
N LYS A 67 8.05 -21.99 11.16
CA LYS A 67 7.53 -22.34 9.83
C LYS A 67 6.44 -21.37 9.39
N TYR A 68 6.49 -20.96 8.13
CA TYR A 68 5.53 -20.09 7.46
C TYR A 68 5.02 -20.75 6.18
N TYR A 69 3.76 -20.47 5.82
CA TYR A 69 3.09 -21.08 4.66
C TYR A 69 2.69 -20.01 3.66
N VAL A 70 2.98 -20.27 2.38
CA VAL A 70 2.61 -19.38 1.27
C VAL A 70 1.24 -19.80 0.75
N LEU A 71 0.37 -18.82 0.54
CA LEU A 71 -0.93 -19.02 -0.08
C LEU A 71 -0.74 -19.37 -1.56
N LYS A 72 -1.53 -20.33 -2.05
CA LYS A 72 -1.54 -20.68 -3.48
C LYS A 72 -2.03 -19.54 -4.37
N THR A 73 -2.87 -18.67 -3.83
CA THR A 73 -3.44 -17.51 -4.51
C THR A 73 -3.65 -16.36 -3.53
N ALA A 74 -3.58 -15.13 -4.03
CA ALA A 74 -3.95 -13.92 -3.30
C ALA A 74 -5.45 -13.59 -3.42
N GLN A 75 -6.23 -14.37 -4.19
CA GLN A 75 -7.63 -14.08 -4.47
C GLN A 75 -8.46 -13.93 -3.19
N GLY A 76 -9.19 -12.82 -3.09
CA GLY A 76 -10.04 -12.53 -1.93
C GLY A 76 -9.28 -12.23 -0.63
N TYR A 77 -7.94 -12.14 -0.66
CA TYR A 77 -7.17 -11.80 0.52
C TYR A 77 -7.53 -10.41 1.00
N CYS A 78 -8.04 -10.33 2.23
CA CYS A 78 -8.28 -9.10 2.96
C CYS A 78 -7.97 -9.36 4.43
N LYS A 79 -6.97 -8.66 4.97
CA LYS A 79 -6.54 -8.85 6.36
C LYS A 79 -6.21 -7.52 7.03
N THR A 80 -6.64 -7.38 8.27
CA THR A 80 -6.25 -6.26 9.14
C THR A 80 -5.16 -6.69 10.11
N GLY A 81 -4.22 -5.80 10.39
CA GLY A 81 -3.15 -6.04 11.36
C GLY A 81 -2.12 -4.91 11.38
N LEU A 82 -1.06 -5.10 12.15
CA LEU A 82 -0.01 -4.10 12.31
C LEU A 82 0.92 -4.09 11.08
N ALA A 83 1.21 -2.92 10.54
CA ALA A 83 2.26 -2.69 9.54
C ALA A 83 3.51 -2.12 10.21
N SER A 84 4.68 -2.40 9.64
CA SER A 84 5.87 -1.55 9.83
C SER A 84 6.51 -1.21 8.50
N TRP A 85 7.74 -0.72 8.53
CA TRP A 85 8.55 -0.52 7.34
C TRP A 85 10.01 -0.93 7.60
N TYR A 86 10.71 -1.24 6.52
CA TYR A 86 12.13 -1.58 6.55
C TYR A 86 12.94 -0.56 5.74
N GLY A 87 14.12 -0.23 6.23
CA GLY A 87 14.86 0.98 5.89
C GLY A 87 16.23 0.72 5.24
N THR A 88 17.19 1.58 5.58
CA THR A 88 18.52 1.63 4.97
C THR A 88 19.30 0.32 5.04
N LYS A 89 19.10 -0.48 6.08
CA LYS A 89 19.84 -1.74 6.28
C LYS A 89 19.67 -2.73 5.13
N PHE A 90 18.48 -2.73 4.51
CA PHE A 90 18.15 -3.68 3.47
C PHE A 90 18.39 -3.11 2.08
N HIS A 91 18.59 -1.79 1.95
CA HIS A 91 18.64 -1.13 0.66
C HIS A 91 19.74 -1.73 -0.25
N GLY A 92 19.38 -2.05 -1.49
CA GLY A 92 20.27 -2.69 -2.46
C GLY A 92 20.46 -4.20 -2.28
N ARG A 93 19.99 -4.80 -1.18
CA ARG A 93 20.02 -6.26 -1.00
C ARG A 93 18.89 -6.93 -1.78
N ASN A 94 19.11 -8.16 -2.20
CA ASN A 94 18.09 -8.93 -2.91
C ASN A 94 16.91 -9.26 -1.98
N THR A 95 15.69 -9.00 -2.45
CA THR A 95 14.46 -9.54 -1.87
C THR A 95 14.32 -11.03 -2.16
N SER A 96 13.26 -11.64 -1.61
CA SER A 96 12.88 -13.03 -1.89
C SER A 96 12.48 -13.27 -3.35
N SER A 97 12.02 -12.25 -4.08
CA SER A 97 11.82 -12.30 -5.54
C SER A 97 13.12 -12.17 -6.33
N ARG A 98 14.24 -11.84 -5.66
CA ARG A 98 15.57 -11.50 -6.23
C ARG A 98 15.69 -10.12 -6.86
N GLU A 99 14.66 -9.29 -6.78
CA GLU A 99 14.77 -7.86 -7.12
C GLU A 99 15.59 -7.14 -6.04
N PRO A 100 16.52 -6.21 -6.36
CA PRO A 100 17.17 -5.39 -5.35
C PRO A 100 16.16 -4.51 -4.61
N TYR A 101 16.18 -4.52 -3.28
CA TYR A 101 15.29 -3.69 -2.48
C TYR A 101 15.61 -2.20 -2.64
N ASN A 102 14.62 -1.45 -3.10
CA ASN A 102 14.66 0.00 -3.14
C ASN A 102 13.71 0.61 -2.11
N MET A 103 14.25 1.31 -1.11
CA MET A 103 13.43 1.93 -0.06
C MET A 103 12.54 3.07 -0.56
N PHE A 104 12.79 3.55 -1.78
CA PHE A 104 12.01 4.57 -2.47
C PHE A 104 11.03 4.00 -3.51
N ALA A 105 10.97 2.67 -3.67
CA ALA A 105 9.96 2.02 -4.51
C ALA A 105 8.68 1.73 -3.71
N MET A 106 7.54 1.58 -4.38
CA MET A 106 6.28 1.21 -3.74
C MET A 106 6.16 -0.31 -3.58
N THR A 107 6.98 -0.87 -2.71
CA THR A 107 7.07 -2.32 -2.46
C THR A 107 6.79 -2.69 -1.00
N ALA A 108 6.56 -3.98 -0.76
CA ALA A 108 6.30 -4.52 0.57
C ALA A 108 6.77 -5.97 0.72
N ALA A 109 6.93 -6.40 1.96
CA ALA A 109 7.18 -7.77 2.37
C ALA A 109 5.93 -8.38 3.05
N SER A 110 5.59 -9.62 2.69
CA SER A 110 4.52 -10.40 3.32
C SER A 110 4.93 -11.85 3.50
N ARG A 111 4.45 -12.48 4.58
CA ARG A 111 4.79 -13.86 4.92
C ARG A 111 4.14 -14.87 4.01
N ASN A 112 2.89 -14.61 3.61
CA ASN A 112 2.02 -15.62 3.06
C ASN A 112 1.50 -15.27 1.66
N LEU A 113 1.50 -14.00 1.25
CA LEU A 113 1.08 -13.66 -0.11
C LEU A 113 2.04 -14.24 -1.16
N PRO A 114 1.56 -14.82 -2.27
CA PRO A 114 2.43 -15.25 -3.35
C PRO A 114 3.17 -14.03 -3.95
N LEU A 115 4.38 -14.24 -4.47
CA LEU A 115 5.19 -13.19 -5.10
C LEU A 115 5.13 -13.31 -6.63
N PRO A 116 4.99 -12.21 -7.37
CA PRO A 116 4.56 -10.92 -6.86
C PRO A 116 3.06 -10.94 -6.56
N THR A 117 2.61 -10.06 -5.67
CA THR A 117 1.17 -9.74 -5.51
C THR A 117 1.03 -8.24 -5.37
N TYR A 118 0.04 -7.63 -6.03
CA TYR A 118 -0.32 -6.25 -5.79
C TYR A 118 -1.36 -6.16 -4.68
N VAL A 119 -1.15 -5.25 -3.74
CA VAL A 119 -2.08 -5.02 -2.64
C VAL A 119 -2.40 -3.54 -2.47
N GLU A 120 -3.66 -3.25 -2.18
CA GLU A 120 -4.09 -1.98 -1.62
C GLU A 120 -3.90 -2.04 -0.09
N VAL A 121 -3.22 -1.04 0.45
CA VAL A 121 -2.97 -0.91 1.89
C VAL A 121 -3.65 0.37 2.37
N THR A 122 -4.59 0.20 3.29
CA THR A 122 -5.31 1.31 3.93
C THR A 122 -4.82 1.47 5.35
N ASN A 123 -4.38 2.67 5.72
CA ASN A 123 -4.09 3.00 7.11
C ASN A 123 -5.39 3.35 7.83
N LEU A 124 -5.72 2.57 8.86
CA LEU A 124 -7.01 2.66 9.55
C LEU A 124 -7.11 3.87 10.48
N GLU A 125 -5.99 4.51 10.81
CA GLU A 125 -5.97 5.70 11.66
C GLU A 125 -6.27 6.98 10.88
N ASN A 126 -5.84 7.07 9.62
CA ASN A 126 -5.93 8.30 8.81
C ASN A 126 -6.71 8.12 7.50
N GLY A 127 -7.16 6.91 7.18
CA GLY A 127 -7.93 6.59 5.97
C GLY A 127 -7.14 6.66 4.66
N LYS A 128 -5.83 6.96 4.69
CA LYS A 128 -5.01 7.01 3.46
C LYS A 128 -4.86 5.60 2.89
N THR A 129 -4.84 5.52 1.56
CA THR A 129 -4.63 4.28 0.82
C THR A 129 -3.46 4.41 -0.16
N ILE A 130 -2.74 3.30 -0.34
CA ILE A 130 -1.68 3.18 -1.34
C ILE A 130 -1.75 1.80 -2.00
N VAL A 131 -1.17 1.67 -3.18
CA VAL A 131 -0.94 0.38 -3.83
C VAL A 131 0.55 0.08 -3.86
N VAL A 132 0.91 -1.15 -3.47
CA VAL A 132 2.29 -1.64 -3.43
C VAL A 132 2.43 -3.03 -4.07
N LYS A 133 3.61 -3.31 -4.63
CA LYS A 133 4.00 -4.65 -5.08
C LYS A 133 4.64 -5.41 -3.91
N VAL A 134 4.02 -6.51 -3.50
CA VAL A 134 4.63 -7.46 -2.55
C VAL A 134 5.65 -8.28 -3.33
N ASN A 135 6.94 -8.08 -3.03
CA ASN A 135 8.05 -8.74 -3.71
C ASN A 135 9.06 -9.38 -2.73
N ASP A 136 8.75 -9.37 -1.43
CA ASP A 136 9.62 -9.95 -0.40
C ASP A 136 8.86 -10.72 0.68
N ARG A 137 9.60 -11.48 1.48
CA ARG A 137 9.11 -12.28 2.62
C ARG A 137 9.42 -11.59 3.93
N GLY A 138 8.51 -11.74 4.89
CA GLY A 138 8.55 -11.06 6.19
C GLY A 138 7.20 -10.41 6.48
N PRO A 139 7.05 -9.66 7.58
CA PRO A 139 7.92 -9.58 8.76
C PRO A 139 8.14 -10.94 9.44
N PHE A 140 9.27 -11.16 10.12
CA PHE A 140 9.51 -12.41 10.90
C PHE A 140 9.57 -12.22 12.40
N LYS A 141 9.47 -10.97 12.85
CA LYS A 141 9.43 -10.59 14.26
C LYS A 141 8.15 -9.83 14.46
N SER A 142 7.46 -10.05 15.57
CA SER A 142 6.15 -9.48 15.94
C SER A 142 4.94 -10.03 15.17
N ASP A 143 3.76 -9.60 15.62
CA ASP A 143 2.41 -9.85 15.12
C ASP A 143 2.05 -9.04 13.85
N ARG A 144 2.99 -8.25 13.31
CA ARG A 144 2.82 -7.47 12.07
C ARG A 144 2.40 -8.33 10.89
N ILE A 145 1.64 -7.81 9.94
CA ILE A 145 1.18 -8.56 8.76
C ILE A 145 1.88 -8.16 7.46
N ILE A 146 2.52 -6.99 7.44
CA ILE A 146 3.19 -6.42 6.27
C ILE A 146 4.30 -5.47 6.73
N ASP A 147 5.45 -5.53 6.06
CA ASP A 147 6.50 -4.52 6.20
C ASP A 147 6.60 -3.76 4.87
N LEU A 148 6.36 -2.45 4.89
CA LEU A 148 6.38 -1.59 3.70
C LEU A 148 7.77 -1.03 3.43
N SER A 149 8.01 -0.54 2.21
CA SER A 149 9.16 0.33 1.96
C SER A 149 9.02 1.65 2.73
N TYR A 150 10.13 2.36 2.92
CA TYR A 150 10.13 3.67 3.56
C TYR A 150 9.23 4.68 2.80
N ALA A 151 9.30 4.72 1.46
CA ALA A 151 8.45 5.59 0.66
C ALA A 151 6.96 5.25 0.82
N ALA A 152 6.60 3.96 0.80
CA ALA A 152 5.23 3.52 1.00
C ALA A 152 4.71 3.91 2.39
N ALA A 153 5.47 3.67 3.46
CA ALA A 153 5.07 4.05 4.81
C ALA A 153 5.00 5.57 5.03
N SER A 154 5.88 6.33 4.37
CA SER A 154 5.87 7.79 4.40
C SER A 154 4.62 8.33 3.71
N LYS A 155 4.31 7.84 2.51
CA LYS A 155 3.11 8.21 1.74
C LYS A 155 1.82 7.83 2.48
N LEU A 156 1.81 6.66 3.12
CA LEU A 156 0.70 6.16 3.94
C LEU A 156 0.58 6.87 5.30
N GLY A 157 1.57 7.69 5.66
CA GLY A 157 1.50 8.61 6.80
C GLY A 157 1.81 7.98 8.16
N PHE A 158 2.67 6.96 8.21
CA PHE A 158 3.09 6.37 9.49
C PHE A 158 4.60 6.14 9.66
N ALA A 159 5.44 6.51 8.69
CA ALA A 159 6.89 6.31 8.79
C ALA A 159 7.49 6.82 10.11
N ASN A 160 7.11 8.04 10.55
CA ASN A 160 7.57 8.63 11.80
C ASN A 160 7.10 7.89 13.07
N LYS A 161 5.97 7.17 13.00
CA LYS A 161 5.45 6.36 14.12
C LYS A 161 6.12 4.98 14.17
N GLY A 162 6.76 4.55 13.09
CA GLY A 162 7.34 3.21 12.93
C GLY A 162 6.32 2.13 12.54
N THR A 163 5.13 2.17 13.14
CA THR A 163 4.04 1.19 12.89
C THR A 163 2.67 1.85 12.73
N ALA A 164 1.73 1.16 12.10
CA ALA A 164 0.33 1.56 12.01
C ALA A 164 -0.61 0.35 11.87
N ASN A 165 -1.86 0.49 12.32
CA ASN A 165 -2.90 -0.49 12.00
C ASN A 165 -3.38 -0.30 10.56
N VAL A 166 -3.31 -1.36 9.75
CA VAL A 166 -3.67 -1.32 8.34
C VAL A 166 -4.65 -2.42 7.96
N GLN A 167 -5.41 -2.19 6.90
CA GLN A 167 -6.05 -3.24 6.11
C GLN A 167 -5.24 -3.46 4.84
N VAL A 168 -4.93 -4.73 4.53
CA VAL A 168 -4.24 -5.16 3.31
C VAL A 168 -5.21 -5.99 2.48
N LYS A 169 -5.52 -5.52 1.27
CA LYS A 169 -6.41 -6.17 0.32
C LYS A 169 -5.65 -6.50 -0.95
N ALA A 170 -5.68 -7.76 -1.39
CA ALA A 170 -5.10 -8.14 -2.68
C ALA A 170 -5.93 -7.57 -3.84
N ILE A 171 -5.21 -7.11 -4.86
CA ILE A 171 -5.81 -6.61 -6.11
C ILE A 171 -5.82 -7.76 -7.10
N ASP A 172 -7.01 -8.09 -7.59
CA ASP A 172 -7.16 -9.05 -8.67
C ASP A 172 -6.94 -8.37 -10.02
N VAL A 173 -5.82 -8.70 -10.65
CA VAL A 173 -5.40 -8.15 -11.95
C VAL A 173 -6.03 -8.89 -13.15
N HIS A 174 -6.68 -10.03 -12.93
CA HIS A 174 -7.41 -10.73 -14.00
C HIS A 174 -8.77 -10.07 -14.29
N HIS A 175 -9.31 -9.29 -13.35
CA HIS A 175 -10.52 -8.48 -13.55
C HIS A 175 -10.22 -7.00 -13.89
N SER A 176 -8.96 -6.58 -14.03
CA SER A 176 -8.56 -5.17 -14.13
C SER A 176 -8.33 -4.63 -15.55
N ASN A 177 -8.89 -5.25 -16.59
CA ASN A 177 -8.49 -4.94 -17.97
C ASN A 177 -9.23 -3.81 -18.69
N GLU A 178 -10.15 -3.06 -18.08
CA GLU A 178 -10.72 -1.86 -18.73
C GLU A 178 -10.75 -0.60 -17.85
N GLU A 179 -11.05 -0.71 -16.56
CA GLU A 179 -11.16 0.49 -15.70
C GLU A 179 -9.83 0.97 -15.08
N GLN A 180 -8.85 0.08 -14.87
CA GLN A 180 -7.63 0.45 -14.15
C GLN A 180 -6.54 1.04 -15.05
N GLN A 181 -6.49 0.69 -16.34
CA GLN A 181 -5.53 1.31 -17.27
C GLN A 181 -5.80 2.81 -17.49
N ILE A 182 -7.06 3.25 -17.37
CA ILE A 182 -7.42 4.67 -17.51
C ILE A 182 -7.10 5.46 -16.22
N LEU A 183 -7.25 4.84 -15.04
CA LEU A 183 -7.00 5.47 -13.74
C LEU A 183 -5.51 5.73 -13.47
N PHE A 184 -4.63 4.94 -14.09
CA PHE A 184 -3.18 5.00 -13.84
C PHE A 184 -2.37 5.71 -14.93
N ALA A 185 -2.91 5.86 -16.15
CA ALA A 185 -2.25 6.59 -17.23
C ALA A 185 -2.34 8.13 -17.11
N HIS A 186 -3.23 8.66 -16.26
CA HIS A 186 -3.43 10.11 -16.09
C HIS A 186 -2.53 10.78 -15.05
N ASN A 187 -1.54 10.07 -14.48
CA ASN A 187 -0.65 10.65 -13.46
C ASN A 187 0.84 10.69 -13.88
N GLU A 188 1.14 10.50 -15.17
CA GLU A 188 2.44 10.88 -15.75
C GLU A 188 2.29 12.09 -16.66
N SER A 189 2.46 13.29 -16.09
CA SER A 189 3.10 14.43 -16.78
C SER A 189 3.36 15.57 -15.80
N ILE A 190 4.64 15.89 -15.62
CA ILE A 190 5.16 17.17 -15.11
C ILE A 190 6.20 17.60 -16.17
N PRO A 191 6.47 18.88 -16.50
CA PRO A 191 5.81 20.17 -16.22
C PRO A 191 5.45 20.95 -17.51
N GLU A 192 4.70 22.05 -17.35
CA GLU A 192 4.55 23.10 -18.36
C GLU A 192 5.92 23.77 -18.63
N VAL A 193 6.49 23.56 -19.82
CA VAL A 193 7.58 24.37 -20.38
C VAL A 193 7.07 24.99 -21.69
N GLN A 194 7.01 26.32 -21.70
CA GLN A 194 6.57 27.12 -22.85
C GLN A 194 7.52 26.98 -24.04
N ILE A 195 7.05 26.39 -25.15
CA ILE A 195 7.52 26.71 -26.52
C ILE A 195 6.35 26.52 -27.51
N ASN A 196 5.98 27.59 -28.23
CA ASN A 196 5.11 27.57 -29.43
C ASN A 196 5.98 27.80 -30.68
N PRO A 197 5.51 27.56 -31.93
CA PRO A 197 4.84 26.36 -32.47
C PRO A 197 5.33 25.99 -33.90
N ILE A 198 5.23 24.73 -34.34
CA ILE A 198 5.26 24.37 -35.78
C ILE A 198 4.14 23.36 -36.09
N ALA A 199 3.49 23.57 -37.24
CA ALA A 199 2.15 23.16 -37.62
C ALA A 199 1.95 21.68 -38.05
N LEU A 200 0.81 21.11 -37.62
CA LEU A 200 -0.24 20.29 -38.29
C LEU A 200 0.09 19.39 -39.51
N PRO A 201 -0.49 18.17 -39.59
CA PRO A 201 -1.91 18.05 -39.95
C PRO A 201 -2.77 17.04 -39.14
N SER A 202 -4.03 17.45 -38.89
CA SER A 202 -5.23 16.67 -38.50
C SER A 202 -5.78 15.84 -39.70
N PRO A 203 -6.92 15.08 -39.64
CA PRO A 203 -7.94 14.85 -38.59
C PRO A 203 -8.29 13.35 -38.35
N SER A 204 -9.01 12.98 -37.27
CA SER A 204 -10.43 12.53 -37.22
C SER A 204 -10.50 11.43 -36.14
N GLN A 205 -11.47 11.23 -35.24
CA GLN A 205 -12.83 11.73 -34.99
C GLN A 205 -13.25 11.27 -33.56
N SER A 206 -14.03 12.11 -32.87
CA SER A 206 -15.14 11.72 -31.97
C SER A 206 -14.90 10.65 -30.88
N ALA A 207 -14.57 11.09 -29.65
CA ALA A 207 -14.95 10.39 -28.43
C ALA A 207 -15.82 11.31 -27.57
N LYS A 208 -17.09 10.95 -27.40
CA LYS A 208 -18.03 11.59 -26.47
C LYS A 208 -17.41 11.59 -25.07
N ALA A 209 -17.27 12.77 -24.48
CA ALA A 209 -16.87 12.93 -23.09
C ALA A 209 -17.87 12.21 -22.16
N VAL A 210 -17.45 11.10 -21.56
CA VAL A 210 -18.20 10.45 -20.48
C VAL A 210 -17.98 11.27 -19.22
N LYS A 211 -18.98 12.06 -18.83
CA LYS A 211 -18.99 12.84 -17.60
C LYS A 211 -19.22 11.89 -16.42
N LEU A 212 -18.13 11.43 -15.79
CA LEU A 212 -18.20 10.61 -14.57
C LEU A 212 -19.00 11.34 -13.50
N SER A 213 -19.94 10.64 -12.86
CA SER A 213 -20.88 11.21 -11.90
C SER A 213 -20.53 10.78 -10.48
N ARG A 214 -20.27 11.75 -9.59
CA ARG A 214 -19.89 11.50 -8.20
C ARG A 214 -21.13 11.41 -7.31
N TYR A 215 -21.11 10.53 -6.32
CA TYR A 215 -22.18 10.38 -5.34
C TYR A 215 -21.59 10.37 -3.92
N LEU A 216 -22.38 10.73 -2.92
CA LEU A 216 -22.03 10.64 -1.51
C LEU A 216 -22.87 9.54 -0.87
N GLN A 217 -22.27 8.43 -0.47
CA GLN A 217 -22.97 7.40 0.27
C GLN A 217 -22.99 7.75 1.76
N VAL A 218 -24.20 7.87 2.29
CA VAL A 218 -24.49 8.31 3.66
C VAL A 218 -24.87 7.16 4.59
N GLY A 219 -25.19 5.99 4.04
CA GLY A 219 -25.48 4.79 4.82
C GLY A 219 -25.67 3.55 3.96
N ALA A 220 -25.56 2.37 4.58
CA ALA A 220 -25.87 1.09 3.98
C ALA A 220 -26.64 0.23 4.98
N PHE A 221 -27.81 -0.26 4.59
CA PHE A 221 -28.75 -0.97 5.48
C PHE A 221 -29.10 -2.34 4.91
N ALA A 222 -29.24 -3.34 5.79
CA ALA A 222 -29.76 -4.65 5.38
C ALA A 222 -31.28 -4.63 5.09
N ASN A 223 -32.01 -3.65 5.65
CA ASN A 223 -33.45 -3.49 5.46
C ASN A 223 -33.74 -2.21 4.65
N HIS A 224 -34.56 -2.33 3.61
CA HIS A 224 -34.98 -1.24 2.72
C HIS A 224 -35.70 -0.11 3.47
N ASP A 225 -36.58 -0.43 4.44
CA ASP A 225 -37.35 0.59 5.18
C ASP A 225 -36.46 1.52 6.00
N ASN A 226 -35.33 1.01 6.50
CA ASN A 226 -34.35 1.82 7.22
C ASN A 226 -33.58 2.74 6.27
N ALA A 227 -33.31 2.28 5.04
CA ALA A 227 -32.73 3.11 4.00
C ALA A 227 -33.70 4.22 3.56
N LEU A 228 -35.00 3.91 3.44
CA LEU A 228 -36.05 4.88 3.12
C LEU A 228 -36.17 5.98 4.18
N LYS A 229 -36.20 5.61 5.47
CA LYS A 229 -36.21 6.58 6.58
C LYS A 229 -35.01 7.51 6.55
N LEU A 230 -33.82 6.99 6.24
CA LEU A 230 -32.62 7.83 6.13
C LEU A 230 -32.69 8.74 4.89
N GLN A 231 -33.17 8.23 3.77
CA GLN A 231 -33.34 8.99 2.53
C GLN A 231 -34.28 10.20 2.76
N GLU A 232 -35.47 9.97 3.32
CA GLU A 232 -36.45 11.03 3.62
C GLU A 232 -35.88 12.07 4.58
N LYS A 233 -35.16 11.61 5.61
CA LYS A 233 -34.52 12.50 6.59
C LYS A 233 -33.44 13.36 5.95
N ILE A 234 -32.61 12.80 5.07
CA ILE A 234 -31.53 13.53 4.40
C ILE A 234 -32.07 14.46 3.32
N ALA A 235 -33.15 14.09 2.63
CA ALA A 235 -33.82 14.93 1.65
C ALA A 235 -34.34 16.27 2.24
N GLN A 236 -34.49 16.37 3.57
CA GLN A 236 -34.83 17.63 4.24
C GLN A 236 -33.65 18.61 4.35
N TYR A 237 -32.41 18.12 4.25
CA TYR A 237 -31.20 18.91 4.47
C TYR A 237 -30.41 19.21 3.19
N THR A 238 -30.81 18.63 2.06
CA THR A 238 -30.15 18.86 0.77
C THR A 238 -31.17 18.94 -0.36
N GLN A 239 -30.90 19.81 -1.33
CA GLN A 239 -31.65 19.88 -2.59
C GLN A 239 -31.14 18.85 -3.61
N ALA A 240 -30.03 18.17 -3.32
CA ALA A 240 -29.47 17.15 -4.19
C ALA A 240 -30.31 15.86 -4.13
N ASN A 241 -30.36 15.14 -5.24
CA ASN A 241 -31.14 13.91 -5.35
C ASN A 241 -30.59 12.83 -4.41
N VAL A 242 -31.44 12.28 -3.54
CA VAL A 242 -31.09 11.19 -2.62
C VAL A 242 -31.69 9.89 -3.16
N LEU A 243 -30.84 8.92 -3.44
CA LEU A 243 -31.15 7.67 -4.11
C LEU A 243 -30.86 6.48 -3.19
N ILE A 244 -31.66 5.41 -3.34
CA ILE A 244 -31.35 4.10 -2.74
C ILE A 244 -30.86 3.20 -3.87
N LYS A 245 -29.64 2.68 -3.74
CA LYS A 245 -29.09 1.66 -4.64
C LYS A 245 -28.99 0.31 -3.93
N GLU A 246 -29.51 -0.71 -4.57
CA GLU A 246 -29.31 -2.09 -4.14
C GLU A 246 -27.90 -2.57 -4.47
N GLY A 247 -27.35 -3.45 -3.64
CA GLY A 247 -26.13 -4.18 -3.98
C GLY A 247 -25.79 -5.19 -2.92
N GLN A 248 -24.62 -5.81 -3.03
CA GLN A 248 -24.21 -6.85 -2.08
C GLN A 248 -23.05 -6.39 -1.19
N ALA A 249 -23.06 -6.82 0.06
CA ALA A 249 -21.94 -6.71 1.00
C ALA A 249 -21.90 -8.00 1.83
N ASN A 250 -20.74 -8.65 1.92
CA ASN A 250 -20.57 -9.94 2.63
C ASN A 250 -21.60 -11.01 2.21
N HIS A 251 -21.87 -11.13 0.90
CA HIS A 251 -22.88 -12.05 0.33
C HIS A 251 -24.32 -11.83 0.83
N LYS A 252 -24.62 -10.66 1.40
CA LYS A 252 -25.97 -10.25 1.81
C LYS A 252 -26.40 -9.01 1.02
N MET A 253 -27.71 -8.94 0.72
CA MET A 253 -28.31 -7.77 0.09
C MET A 253 -28.23 -6.58 1.05
N VAL A 254 -27.80 -5.42 0.54
CA VAL A 254 -27.81 -4.16 1.28
C VAL A 254 -28.28 -3.01 0.39
N TYR A 255 -28.99 -2.08 1.01
CA TYR A 255 -29.54 -0.87 0.42
C TYR A 255 -28.66 0.32 0.81
N ARG A 256 -27.98 0.90 -0.18
CA ARG A 256 -27.05 2.02 -0.01
C ARG A 256 -27.79 3.32 -0.29
N VAL A 257 -27.82 4.21 0.68
CA VAL A 257 -28.38 5.57 0.52
C VAL A 257 -27.26 6.46 -0.01
N GLN A 258 -27.48 7.09 -1.16
CA GLN A 258 -26.51 7.89 -1.89
C GLN A 258 -27.11 9.25 -2.27
N ILE A 259 -26.29 10.30 -2.32
CA ILE A 259 -26.70 11.64 -2.76
C ILE A 259 -25.92 12.00 -4.02
N GLY A 260 -26.58 12.48 -5.06
CA GLY A 260 -25.95 12.86 -6.33
C GLY A 260 -26.86 12.56 -7.53
N PRO A 261 -26.36 12.72 -8.76
CA PRO A 261 -24.95 12.90 -9.11
C PRO A 261 -24.41 14.32 -8.90
N PHE A 262 -23.13 14.43 -8.55
CA PHE A 262 -22.34 15.65 -8.48
C PHE A 262 -21.34 15.69 -9.63
N SER A 263 -21.21 16.86 -10.27
CA SER A 263 -20.29 17.02 -11.40
C SER A 263 -18.88 17.39 -10.96
N THR A 264 -18.74 18.06 -9.80
CA THR A 264 -17.45 18.49 -9.27
C THR A 264 -17.20 17.97 -7.86
N ALA A 265 -15.96 18.07 -7.40
CA ALA A 265 -15.60 17.68 -6.04
C ALA A 265 -16.10 18.70 -5.03
N GLU A 266 -16.10 19.99 -5.39
CA GLU A 266 -16.56 21.08 -4.53
C GLU A 266 -18.04 20.93 -4.17
N GLU A 267 -18.91 20.61 -5.14
CA GLU A 267 -20.34 20.38 -4.91
C GLU A 267 -20.57 19.25 -3.89
N SER A 268 -19.86 18.13 -4.05
CA SER A 268 -20.01 16.99 -3.13
C SER A 268 -19.42 17.30 -1.75
N ASN A 269 -18.32 18.05 -1.68
CA ASN A 269 -17.70 18.41 -0.40
C ASN A 269 -18.59 19.37 0.40
N ALA A 270 -19.22 20.34 -0.26
CA ALA A 270 -20.16 21.26 0.39
C ALA A 270 -21.37 20.53 1.02
N ILE A 271 -21.91 19.53 0.31
CA ILE A 271 -22.99 18.68 0.86
C ILE A 271 -22.47 17.78 1.98
N MET A 272 -21.27 17.22 1.84
CA MET A 272 -20.63 16.41 2.89
C MET A 272 -20.45 17.20 4.18
N ASP A 273 -19.98 18.44 4.10
CA ASP A 273 -19.77 19.31 5.26
C ASP A 273 -21.10 19.69 5.93
N THR A 274 -22.14 19.93 5.12
CA THR A 274 -23.51 20.16 5.62
C THR A 274 -24.01 18.95 6.40
N LEU A 275 -23.79 17.73 5.91
CA LEU A 275 -24.21 16.50 6.57
C LEU A 275 -23.44 16.23 7.87
N LYS A 276 -22.13 16.50 7.87
CA LYS A 276 -21.30 16.41 9.08
C LYS A 276 -21.78 17.39 10.16
N ALA A 277 -22.15 18.61 9.78
CA ALA A 277 -22.73 19.58 10.70
C ALA A 277 -24.06 19.11 11.33
N GLN A 278 -24.79 18.22 10.67
CA GLN A 278 -26.02 17.58 11.18
C GLN A 278 -25.77 16.26 11.93
N GLY A 279 -24.50 15.90 12.18
CA GLY A 279 -24.10 14.69 12.93
C GLY A 279 -23.96 13.42 12.09
N TYR A 280 -23.91 13.53 10.76
CA TYR A 280 -23.59 12.40 9.88
C TYR A 280 -22.09 12.36 9.58
N ASP A 281 -21.32 11.77 10.48
CA ASP A 281 -19.84 11.77 10.40
C ASP A 281 -19.27 10.71 9.43
N HIS A 282 -20.11 9.77 8.99
CA HIS A 282 -19.71 8.61 8.17
C HIS A 282 -20.25 8.69 6.74
N VAL A 283 -19.97 9.80 6.06
CA VAL A 283 -20.28 9.98 4.62
C VAL A 283 -19.05 9.64 3.78
N ILE A 284 -19.21 8.73 2.82
CA ILE A 284 -18.13 8.32 1.91
C ILE A 284 -18.46 8.74 0.48
N THR A 285 -17.48 9.23 -0.27
CA THR A 285 -17.64 9.54 -1.69
C THR A 285 -17.53 8.26 -2.51
N VAL A 286 -18.50 8.02 -3.39
CA VAL A 286 -18.56 6.87 -4.31
C VAL A 286 -18.76 7.38 -5.74
N PHE A 287 -18.19 6.71 -6.73
CA PHE A 287 -18.28 7.10 -8.14
C PHE A 287 -19.13 6.08 -8.89
N SER A 288 -19.94 6.54 -9.85
CA SER A 288 -20.83 5.69 -10.65
C SER A 288 -20.98 6.20 -12.08
#